data_AF-E1WZ78-F1
#
_entry.id   AF-E1WZ78-F1
#
_cell.length_a   1.000
_cell.length_b   1.000
_cell.length_c   1.000
_cell.angle_alpha   90.00
_cell.angle_beta   90.00
_cell.angle_gamma   90.00
#
_symmetry.space_group_name_H-M   'P 1'
#
loop_
_entity.id
_entity.type
_entity.pdbx_description
1 polymer ?
#
loop_
_entity_poly.entity_id
_entity_poly.type
_entity_poly.pdbx_seq_one_letter_code
_entity_poly.pdbx_strand_id
1 'polypeptide(L)'
;MMTNQLGNLCLSSQGRGRIKLLKSTTLFSYESANDASRKIWKMGVDIPLHGSELLSLYWGEIENSVARFKGNFARRIYTTIRNQNNSKENISYLKGFAHGFSQLIFLSEKLNKEGKNLCQSEYCKVGDSVLSWKTSEGHLFFDYSSDGNSSEILRFDFSNLSEEGAKRLSIYPIENKSSSNSFRVELFFNQCE
;
A
#
# COMPACT_ATOMS: atom_id res chain seq x y z
N MET A 1 15.94 13.45 5.69
CA MET A 1 14.55 13.89 5.44
C MET A 1 13.65 12.70 5.14
N MET A 2 13.93 11.88 4.12
CA MET A 2 13.21 10.62 3.83
C MET A 2 13.18 9.62 5.00
N THR A 3 14.31 9.42 5.67
CA THR A 3 14.45 8.43 6.76
C THR A 3 13.45 8.68 7.89
N ASN A 4 13.21 9.96 8.22
CA ASN A 4 12.23 10.34 9.24
C ASN A 4 10.79 10.13 8.76
N GLN A 5 10.53 10.31 7.46
CA GLN A 5 9.20 10.15 6.89
C GLN A 5 8.80 8.67 6.72
N LEU A 6 9.74 7.80 6.32
CA LEU A 6 9.52 6.35 6.29
C LEU A 6 9.45 5.73 7.67
N GLY A 7 10.26 6.21 8.62
CA GLY A 7 10.22 5.77 10.02
C GLY A 7 8.86 6.03 10.68
N ASN A 8 8.14 7.06 10.22
CA ASN A 8 6.85 7.51 10.74
C ASN A 8 5.65 7.09 9.85
N LEU A 9 5.76 5.97 9.13
CA LEU A 9 4.60 5.44 8.41
C LEU A 9 3.50 5.02 9.41
N CYS A 10 2.26 5.41 9.14
CA CYS A 10 1.08 5.02 9.92
C CYS A 10 0.69 3.56 9.67
N LEU A 11 1.52 2.64 10.18
CA LEU A 11 1.33 1.20 10.03
C LEU A 11 0.28 0.65 11.01
N SER A 12 0.11 1.31 12.15
CA SER A 12 -1.00 1.11 13.09
C SER A 12 -1.85 2.38 13.07
N SER A 13 -3.09 2.25 12.60
CA SER A 13 -3.97 3.40 12.41
C SER A 13 -5.41 2.97 12.32
N GLN A 14 -6.31 3.93 12.54
CA GLN A 14 -7.73 3.75 12.31
C GLN A 14 -8.31 4.91 11.52
N GLY A 15 -9.41 4.64 10.82
CA GLY A 15 -10.15 5.68 10.13
C GLY A 15 -11.13 5.14 9.09
N ARG A 16 -11.20 5.84 7.96
CA ARG A 16 -12.08 5.48 6.85
C ARG A 16 -11.27 5.10 5.64
N GLY A 17 -11.76 4.14 4.88
CA GLY A 17 -11.15 3.74 3.63
C GLY A 17 -12.17 3.65 2.50
N ARG A 18 -11.62 3.72 1.30
CA ARG A 18 -12.34 3.50 0.07
C ARG A 18 -11.48 2.66 -0.84
N ILE A 19 -12.07 1.61 -1.42
CA ILE A 19 -11.45 0.87 -2.50
C ILE A 19 -12.35 0.95 -3.73
N LYS A 20 -11.79 1.48 -4.82
CA LYS A 20 -12.40 1.49 -6.14
C LYS A 20 -11.79 0.36 -6.95
N LEU A 21 -12.64 -0.57 -7.38
CA LEU A 21 -12.30 -1.69 -8.26
C LEU A 21 -13.28 -1.66 -9.43
N LEU A 22 -12.76 -1.43 -10.62
CA LEU A 22 -13.51 -1.25 -11.86
C LEU A 22 -14.58 -0.15 -11.71
N LYS A 23 -15.86 -0.52 -11.74
CA LYS A 23 -17.01 0.37 -11.54
C LYS A 23 -17.54 0.34 -10.10
N SER A 24 -17.05 -0.56 -9.27
CA SER A 24 -17.47 -0.69 -7.88
C SER A 24 -16.61 0.19 -6.97
N THR A 25 -17.27 0.84 -6.02
CA THR A 25 -16.61 1.55 -4.93
C THR A 25 -17.12 0.98 -3.62
N THR A 26 -16.22 0.42 -2.81
CA THR A 26 -16.53 -0.03 -1.45
C THR A 26 -16.00 0.99 -0.47
N LEU A 27 -16.89 1.54 0.35
CA LEU A 27 -16.56 2.40 1.49
C LEU A 27 -16.52 1.54 2.75
N PHE A 28 -15.60 1.85 3.65
CA PHE A 28 -15.43 1.09 4.89
C PHE A 28 -14.81 1.95 5.99
N SER A 29 -15.06 1.56 7.24
CA SER A 29 -14.23 1.95 8.38
C SER A 29 -13.14 0.90 8.56
N TYR A 30 -12.01 1.27 9.14
CA TYR A 30 -10.95 0.30 9.41
C TYR A 30 -10.16 0.63 10.67
N GLU A 31 -9.56 -0.43 11.21
CA GLU A 31 -8.49 -0.39 12.21
C GLU A 31 -7.38 -1.30 11.71
N SER A 32 -6.13 -0.90 11.89
CA SER A 32 -4.96 -1.62 11.42
C SER A 32 -3.90 -1.72 12.49
N ALA A 33 -3.12 -2.80 12.42
CA ALA A 33 -2.02 -3.07 13.32
C ALA A 33 -0.90 -3.79 12.58
N ASN A 34 0.35 -3.41 12.89
CA ASN A 34 1.53 -4.12 12.41
C ASN A 34 2.10 -5.05 13.49
N ASP A 35 2.08 -6.36 13.23
CA ASP A 35 2.79 -7.36 14.03
C ASP A 35 4.15 -7.63 13.40
N ALA A 36 5.13 -6.80 13.77
CA ALA A 36 6.51 -6.88 13.30
C ALA A 36 7.16 -8.25 13.57
N SER A 37 6.82 -8.86 14.72
CA SER A 37 7.41 -10.15 15.14
C SER A 37 7.02 -11.29 14.20
N ARG A 38 5.78 -11.26 13.71
CA ARG A 38 5.25 -12.25 12.75
C ARG A 38 5.37 -11.80 11.31
N LYS A 39 5.83 -10.57 11.08
CA LYS A 39 5.91 -9.92 9.77
C LYS A 39 4.54 -9.91 9.05
N ILE A 40 3.51 -9.53 9.79
CA ILE A 40 2.12 -9.45 9.32
C ILE A 40 1.54 -8.09 9.65
N TRP A 41 1.07 -7.37 8.64
CA TRP A 41 0.19 -6.23 8.81
C TRP A 41 -1.27 -6.67 8.68
N LYS A 42 -2.15 -6.19 9.55
CA LYS A 42 -3.58 -6.55 9.55
C LYS A 42 -4.42 -5.29 9.48
N MET A 43 -5.58 -5.42 8.84
CA MET A 43 -6.60 -4.40 8.82
C MET A 43 -7.97 -5.07 8.99
N GLY A 44 -8.62 -4.77 10.10
CA GLY A 44 -10.04 -5.04 10.30
C GLY A 44 -10.84 -4.00 9.53
N VAL A 45 -11.78 -4.44 8.72
CA VAL A 45 -12.55 -3.60 7.80
C VAL A 45 -14.02 -3.77 8.12
N ASP A 46 -14.69 -2.69 8.50
CA ASP A 46 -16.14 -2.68 8.73
C ASP A 46 -16.87 -2.05 7.56
N ILE A 47 -17.78 -2.81 6.95
CA ILE A 47 -18.37 -2.51 5.67
C ILE A 47 -19.88 -2.44 5.85
N PRO A 48 -20.51 -1.30 5.57
CA PRO A 48 -21.96 -1.17 5.68
C PRO A 48 -22.65 -2.33 4.94
N LEU A 49 -23.60 -2.98 5.62
CA LEU A 49 -24.39 -4.12 5.12
C LEU A 49 -23.65 -5.46 4.95
N HIS A 50 -22.32 -5.49 4.90
CA HIS A 50 -21.53 -6.71 4.76
C HIS A 50 -20.86 -7.17 6.06
N GLY A 51 -20.80 -6.30 7.07
CA GLY A 51 -20.20 -6.57 8.37
C GLY A 51 -18.68 -6.47 8.33
N SER A 52 -18.06 -7.02 9.38
CA SER A 52 -16.61 -6.91 9.60
C SER A 52 -15.84 -8.02 8.90
N GLU A 53 -14.80 -7.64 8.17
CA GLU A 53 -13.92 -8.54 7.43
C GLU A 53 -12.44 -8.25 7.76
N LEU A 54 -11.58 -9.26 7.58
CA LEU A 54 -10.15 -9.12 7.80
C LEU A 54 -9.39 -9.05 6.48
N LEU A 55 -8.46 -8.10 6.38
CA LEU A 55 -7.34 -8.09 5.45
C LEU A 55 -6.06 -8.34 6.23
N SER A 56 -5.20 -9.22 5.72
CA SER A 56 -3.86 -9.42 6.29
C SER A 56 -2.83 -9.46 5.17
N LEU A 57 -1.73 -8.76 5.37
CA LEU A 57 -0.58 -8.76 4.47
C LEU A 57 0.60 -9.42 5.17
N TYR A 58 1.04 -10.56 4.64
CA TYR A 58 2.30 -11.17 5.05
C TYR A 58 3.43 -10.62 4.20
N TRP A 59 4.49 -10.12 4.85
CA TRP A 59 5.66 -9.52 4.21
C TRP A 59 6.97 -10.22 4.61
N GLY A 60 6.89 -11.42 5.21
CA GLY A 60 8.04 -12.01 5.88
C GLY A 60 9.22 -12.45 4.99
N GLU A 61 8.97 -12.55 3.69
CA GLU A 61 9.90 -12.94 2.63
C GLU A 61 9.94 -11.88 1.51
N ILE A 62 9.70 -10.62 1.85
CA ILE A 62 9.66 -9.52 0.86
C ILE A 62 10.98 -9.33 0.12
N GLU A 63 12.11 -9.67 0.75
CA GLU A 63 13.44 -9.68 0.11
C GLU A 63 13.54 -10.71 -1.03
N ASN A 64 12.68 -11.74 -1.02
CA ASN A 64 12.51 -12.71 -2.11
C ASN A 64 11.30 -12.37 -3.00
N SER A 65 10.82 -11.12 -2.95
CA SER A 65 9.63 -10.66 -3.67
C SER A 65 8.37 -11.46 -3.34
N VAL A 66 8.19 -11.87 -2.07
CA VAL A 66 6.97 -12.57 -1.63
C VAL A 66 6.16 -11.68 -0.71
N ALA A 67 5.04 -11.16 -1.22
CA ALA A 67 3.99 -10.49 -0.45
C ALA A 67 2.62 -11.06 -0.81
N ARG A 68 1.76 -11.30 0.19
CA ARG A 68 0.44 -11.90 -0.05
C ARG A 68 -0.64 -11.35 0.87
N PHE A 69 -1.73 -10.90 0.27
CA PHE A 69 -2.97 -10.64 0.99
C PHE A 69 -3.70 -11.94 1.34
N LYS A 70 -4.26 -11.99 2.55
CA LYS A 70 -5.09 -13.06 3.10
C LYS A 70 -6.31 -12.45 3.82
N GLY A 71 -7.24 -13.31 4.20
CA GLY A 71 -8.47 -12.94 4.92
C GLY A 71 -9.69 -12.80 4.01
N ASN A 72 -10.86 -12.64 4.63
CA ASN A 72 -12.14 -12.64 3.93
C ASN A 72 -12.29 -11.42 3.00
N PHE A 73 -11.78 -10.26 3.40
CA PHE A 73 -11.81 -9.06 2.55
C PHE A 73 -10.96 -9.26 1.29
N ALA A 74 -9.75 -9.80 1.44
CA ALA A 74 -8.88 -10.13 0.31
C ALA A 74 -9.57 -11.11 -0.64
N ARG A 75 -10.14 -12.20 -0.12
CA ARG A 75 -10.85 -13.21 -0.92
C ARG A 75 -11.97 -12.58 -1.73
N ARG A 76 -12.77 -11.71 -1.11
CA ARG A 76 -13.87 -11.02 -1.80
C ARG A 76 -13.36 -10.10 -2.91
N ILE A 77 -12.33 -9.31 -2.65
CA ILE A 77 -11.68 -8.46 -3.66
C ILE A 77 -11.22 -9.31 -4.86
N TYR A 78 -10.49 -10.40 -4.62
CA TYR A 78 -10.01 -11.29 -5.69
C TYR A 78 -11.16 -11.91 -6.48
N THR A 79 -12.22 -12.36 -5.81
CA THR A 79 -13.41 -12.91 -6.49
C THR A 79 -14.10 -11.85 -7.36
N THR A 80 -14.29 -10.64 -6.86
CA THR A 80 -14.88 -9.52 -7.62
C THR A 80 -14.07 -9.22 -8.88
N ILE A 81 -12.75 -9.20 -8.79
CA ILE A 81 -11.88 -8.91 -9.93
C ILE A 81 -11.88 -10.04 -10.96
N ARG A 82 -11.87 -11.31 -10.53
CA ARG A 82 -11.78 -12.47 -11.43
C ARG A 82 -12.96 -12.60 -12.40
N ASN A 83 -14.13 -12.11 -12.02
CA ASN A 83 -15.36 -12.24 -12.82
C ASN A 83 -15.52 -11.14 -13.89
N GLN A 84 -14.44 -10.47 -14.30
CA GLN A 84 -14.48 -9.24 -15.09
C GLN A 84 -13.46 -9.26 -16.24
N ASN A 85 -13.75 -8.52 -17.33
CA ASN A 85 -12.97 -8.52 -18.57
C ASN A 85 -11.51 -8.05 -18.38
N ASN A 86 -11.25 -7.13 -17.44
CA ASN A 86 -9.91 -6.58 -17.14
C ASN A 86 -9.30 -7.21 -15.88
N SER A 87 -9.63 -8.48 -15.60
CA SER A 87 -9.22 -9.18 -14.37
C SER A 87 -7.70 -9.26 -14.21
N LYS A 88 -6.96 -9.52 -15.30
CA LYS A 88 -5.48 -9.65 -15.27
C LYS A 88 -4.80 -8.37 -14.79
N GLU A 89 -5.16 -7.23 -15.38
CA GLU A 89 -4.62 -5.91 -15.03
C GLU A 89 -4.91 -5.56 -13.56
N ASN A 90 -6.16 -5.71 -13.12
CA ASN A 90 -6.54 -5.39 -11.74
C ASN A 90 -5.91 -6.35 -10.71
N ILE A 91 -5.71 -7.62 -11.07
CA ILE A 91 -4.93 -8.55 -10.24
C ILE A 91 -3.46 -8.11 -10.18
N SER A 92 -2.89 -7.60 -11.27
CA SER A 92 -1.54 -7.02 -11.29
C SER A 92 -1.44 -5.87 -10.29
N TYR A 93 -2.35 -4.89 -10.35
CA TYR A 93 -2.35 -3.76 -9.41
C TYR A 93 -2.54 -4.19 -7.96
N LEU A 94 -3.39 -5.19 -7.68
CA LEU A 94 -3.57 -5.69 -6.33
C LEU A 94 -2.31 -6.40 -5.79
N LYS A 95 -1.58 -7.13 -6.66
CA LYS A 95 -0.27 -7.68 -6.30
C LYS A 95 0.75 -6.57 -6.09
N GLY A 96 0.79 -5.57 -6.98
CA GLY A 96 1.64 -4.39 -6.82
C GLY A 96 1.38 -3.65 -5.51
N PHE A 97 0.11 -3.56 -5.09
CA PHE A 97 -0.24 -3.02 -3.78
C PHE A 97 0.38 -3.87 -2.67
N ALA A 98 0.17 -5.19 -2.68
CA ALA A 98 0.74 -6.08 -1.68
C ALA A 98 2.27 -5.94 -1.59
N HIS A 99 2.95 -5.93 -2.73
CA HIS A 99 4.41 -5.85 -2.79
C HIS A 99 4.93 -4.47 -2.37
N GLY A 100 4.45 -3.39 -2.99
CA GLY A 100 4.91 -2.04 -2.67
C GLY A 100 4.63 -1.67 -1.21
N PHE A 101 3.46 -2.04 -0.68
CA PHE A 101 3.16 -1.77 0.73
C PHE A 101 4.03 -2.61 1.68
N SER A 102 4.31 -3.87 1.33
CA SER A 102 5.25 -4.71 2.09
C SER A 102 6.66 -4.14 2.11
N GLN A 103 7.13 -3.57 1.00
CA GLN A 103 8.43 -2.89 0.94
C GLN A 103 8.47 -1.65 1.81
N LEU A 104 7.40 -0.85 1.80
CA LEU A 104 7.27 0.31 2.68
C LEU A 104 7.33 -0.08 4.16
N ILE A 105 6.58 -1.12 4.57
CA ILE A 105 6.62 -1.66 5.93
C ILE A 105 8.04 -2.13 6.28
N PHE A 106 8.65 -2.94 5.42
CA PHE A 106 9.99 -3.47 5.63
C PHE A 106 11.03 -2.36 5.78
N LEU A 107 11.01 -1.36 4.89
CA LEU A 107 11.93 -0.23 4.94
C LEU A 107 11.71 0.60 6.20
N SER A 108 10.46 0.86 6.60
CA SER A 108 10.14 1.55 7.86
C SER A 108 10.76 0.83 9.06
N GLU A 109 10.57 -0.49 9.16
CA GLU A 109 11.14 -1.27 10.26
C GLU A 109 12.66 -1.32 10.26
N LYS A 110 13.26 -1.49 9.07
CA LYS A 110 14.71 -1.58 8.93
C LYS A 110 15.40 -0.24 9.16
N LEU A 111 14.83 0.87 8.69
CA LEU A 111 15.37 2.20 8.95
C LEU A 111 15.33 2.55 10.44
N ASN A 112 14.30 2.09 11.16
CA ASN A 112 14.19 2.25 12.61
C ASN A 112 15.23 1.41 13.38
N LYS A 113 15.71 0.28 12.83
CA LYS A 113 16.63 -0.65 13.50
C LYS A 113 18.10 -0.51 13.09
N GLU A 114 18.38 -0.36 11.79
CA GLU A 114 19.70 -0.56 11.17
C GLU A 114 20.26 0.71 10.49
N GLY A 115 19.49 1.79 10.40
CA GLY A 115 19.95 3.06 9.81
C GLY A 115 20.00 3.09 8.27
N LYS A 116 20.66 4.13 7.72
CA LYS A 116 20.42 4.72 6.38
C LYS A 116 20.91 3.94 5.14
N ASN A 117 21.55 2.77 5.27
CA ASN A 117 22.26 2.15 4.13
C ASN A 117 21.38 1.42 3.09
N LEU A 118 20.06 1.34 3.30
CA LEU A 118 19.12 0.66 2.37
C LEU A 118 18.59 1.56 1.24
N CYS A 119 18.79 2.87 1.36
CA CYS A 119 18.28 3.85 0.41
C CYS A 119 19.41 4.77 -0.04
N GLN A 120 19.53 4.98 -1.34
CA GLN A 120 20.50 5.88 -1.97
C GLN A 120 19.75 6.98 -2.72
N SER A 121 19.96 8.23 -2.33
CA SER A 121 19.22 9.41 -2.85
C SER A 121 17.71 9.15 -2.92
N GLU A 122 17.16 8.95 -4.12
CA GLU A 122 15.73 8.88 -4.43
C GLU A 122 15.22 7.44 -4.61
N TYR A 123 16.03 6.43 -4.27
CA TYR A 123 15.69 5.02 -4.48
C TYR A 123 16.04 4.16 -3.27
N CYS A 124 15.20 3.18 -2.95
CA CYS A 124 15.49 2.10 -2.02
C CYS A 124 15.42 0.76 -2.75
N LYS A 125 16.31 -0.16 -2.38
CA LYS A 125 16.32 -1.53 -2.90
C LYS A 125 15.83 -2.49 -1.83
N VAL A 126 14.85 -3.31 -2.17
CA VAL A 126 14.36 -4.41 -1.33
C VAL A 126 14.30 -5.67 -2.20
N GLY A 127 15.21 -6.61 -1.97
CA GLY A 127 15.42 -7.73 -2.89
C GLY A 127 15.81 -7.24 -4.29
N ASP A 128 15.13 -7.73 -5.31
CA ASP A 128 15.31 -7.31 -6.71
C ASP A 128 14.45 -6.12 -7.13
N SER A 129 13.55 -5.65 -6.26
CA SER A 129 12.65 -4.54 -6.56
C SER A 129 13.27 -3.19 -6.22
N VAL A 130 12.87 -2.18 -7.00
CA VAL A 130 13.23 -0.77 -6.79
C VAL A 130 11.99 0.02 -6.38
N LEU A 131 12.11 0.75 -5.28
CA LEU A 131 11.12 1.72 -4.83
C LEU A 131 11.73 3.11 -4.97
N SER A 132 11.22 3.93 -5.88
CA SER A 132 11.63 5.33 -5.96
C SER A 132 10.74 6.18 -5.08
N TRP A 133 11.24 7.32 -4.61
CA TRP A 133 10.48 8.24 -3.79
C TRP A 133 10.78 9.69 -4.15
N LYS A 134 9.81 10.57 -3.90
CA LYS A 134 9.97 12.01 -4.06
C LYS A 134 8.97 12.77 -3.18
N THR A 135 9.28 14.01 -2.87
CA THR A 135 8.39 14.92 -2.13
C THR A 135 7.99 16.10 -3.01
N SER A 136 6.72 16.52 -2.95
CA SER A 136 6.24 17.71 -3.66
C SER A 136 4.94 18.20 -3.01
N GLU A 137 4.84 19.51 -2.72
CA GLU A 137 3.59 20.18 -2.31
C GLU A 137 2.82 19.51 -1.14
N GLY A 138 3.51 19.06 -0.09
CA GLY A 138 2.85 18.38 1.04
C GLY A 138 2.47 16.93 0.77
N HIS A 139 3.03 16.35 -0.30
CA HIS A 139 2.96 14.93 -0.64
C HIS A 139 4.33 14.26 -0.55
N LEU A 140 4.30 12.98 -0.19
CA LEU A 140 5.39 12.03 -0.29
C LEU A 140 4.92 10.88 -1.16
N PHE A 141 5.56 10.75 -2.31
CA PHE A 141 5.25 9.73 -3.29
C PHE A 141 6.27 8.60 -3.19
N PHE A 142 5.79 7.36 -3.21
CA PHE A 142 6.60 6.20 -3.52
C PHE A 142 6.05 5.53 -4.77
N ASP A 143 6.92 5.27 -5.72
CA ASP A 143 6.57 4.65 -6.99
C ASP A 143 7.18 3.24 -7.03
N TYR A 144 6.31 2.24 -7.03
CA TYR A 144 6.68 0.83 -7.13
C TYR A 144 6.56 0.36 -8.58
N SER A 145 7.58 -0.35 -9.07
CA SER A 145 7.59 -1.02 -10.36
C SER A 145 7.96 -2.49 -10.16
N SER A 146 7.14 -3.40 -10.68
CA SER A 146 7.50 -4.83 -10.75
C SER A 146 8.55 -5.01 -11.85
N ASP A 147 9.70 -5.58 -11.51
CA ASP A 147 10.72 -6.05 -12.45
C ASP A 147 11.32 -4.95 -13.37
N GLY A 148 11.32 -3.70 -12.93
CA GLY A 148 11.88 -2.57 -13.69
C GLY A 148 11.12 -2.25 -14.98
N ASN A 149 9.97 -2.88 -15.21
CA ASN A 149 9.11 -2.60 -16.35
C ASN A 149 8.34 -1.31 -16.05
N SER A 150 8.70 -0.22 -16.74
CA SER A 150 8.24 1.13 -16.46
C SER A 150 6.78 1.40 -16.84
N SER A 151 6.09 0.43 -17.45
CA SER A 151 4.70 0.59 -17.83
C SER A 151 3.78 0.58 -16.60
N GLU A 152 3.84 -0.43 -15.74
CA GLU A 152 2.87 -0.59 -14.64
C GLU A 152 3.38 -0.03 -13.30
N ILE A 153 3.60 1.29 -13.24
CA ILE A 153 4.00 1.94 -11.99
C ILE A 153 2.80 2.15 -11.07
N LEU A 154 2.89 1.62 -9.84
CA LEU A 154 1.91 1.85 -8.78
C LEU A 154 2.44 2.90 -7.80
N ARG A 155 1.72 4.02 -7.67
CA ARG A 155 2.05 5.11 -6.77
C ARG A 155 1.37 4.94 -5.42
N PHE A 156 2.14 5.12 -4.35
CA PHE A 156 1.72 5.32 -2.98
C PHE A 156 1.92 6.79 -2.64
N ASP A 157 0.83 7.53 -2.59
CA ASP A 157 0.79 8.96 -2.31
C ASP A 157 0.35 9.19 -0.86
N PHE A 158 1.31 9.58 -0.03
CA PHE A 158 1.08 10.08 1.31
C PHE A 158 0.86 11.59 1.25
N SER A 159 -0.40 11.98 1.35
CA SER A 159 -0.85 13.36 1.18
C SER A 159 -1.19 14.01 2.52
N ASN A 160 -1.26 15.35 2.52
CA ASN A 160 -1.50 16.17 3.71
C ASN A 160 -0.45 15.90 4.79
N LEU A 161 0.83 15.90 4.39
CA LEU A 161 1.94 15.72 5.32
C LEU A 161 2.00 16.86 6.33
N SER A 162 2.07 16.50 7.59
CA SER A 162 2.28 17.38 8.73
C SER A 162 3.39 16.83 9.63
N GLU A 163 3.74 17.54 10.70
CA GLU A 163 4.70 17.04 11.69
C GLU A 163 4.24 15.73 12.34
N GLU A 164 2.92 15.53 12.45
CA GLU A 164 2.26 14.33 12.97
C GLU A 164 2.20 13.17 11.95
N GLY A 165 2.72 13.38 10.74
CA GLY A 165 2.66 12.43 9.63
C GLY A 165 1.60 12.76 8.58
N ALA A 166 1.35 11.79 7.69
CA ALA A 166 0.36 11.91 6.63
C ALA A 166 -1.06 11.74 7.19
N LYS A 167 -2.05 12.45 6.64
CA LYS A 167 -3.48 12.23 6.97
C LYS A 167 -4.19 11.30 5.99
N ARG A 168 -3.53 10.95 4.88
CA ARG A 168 -4.10 10.10 3.85
C ARG A 168 -3.03 9.37 3.04
N LEU A 169 -3.31 8.11 2.73
CA LEU A 169 -2.59 7.30 1.76
C LEU A 169 -3.50 7.00 0.57
N SER A 170 -3.05 7.32 -0.65
CA SER A 170 -3.70 6.90 -1.90
C SER A 170 -2.80 5.95 -2.66
N ILE A 171 -3.36 4.88 -3.21
CA ILE A 171 -2.64 3.86 -3.97
C ILE A 171 -3.31 3.71 -5.33
N TYR A 172 -2.59 3.99 -6.40
CA TYR A 172 -3.15 4.01 -7.75
C TYR A 172 -2.08 3.86 -8.84
N PRO A 173 -2.41 3.31 -10.01
CA PRO A 173 -1.48 3.24 -11.13
C PRO A 173 -1.24 4.63 -11.74
N ILE A 174 0.00 4.94 -12.15
CA ILE A 174 0.36 6.23 -12.76
C ILE A 174 -0.02 6.28 -14.25
N GLU A 175 -0.21 5.13 -14.90
CA GLU A 175 -0.36 5.05 -16.35
C GLU A 175 -1.37 6.05 -16.95
N ASN A 176 -0.91 6.74 -17.98
CA ASN A 176 -1.56 7.78 -18.79
C ASN A 176 -2.65 7.23 -19.73
N LYS A 177 -3.35 6.14 -19.37
CA LYS A 177 -4.47 5.62 -20.18
C LYS A 177 -5.77 6.24 -19.68
N SER A 178 -6.18 7.32 -20.34
CA SER A 178 -7.29 8.23 -20.00
C SER A 178 -8.70 7.62 -19.84
N SER A 179 -8.87 6.30 -19.77
CA SER A 179 -10.19 5.66 -19.74
C SER A 179 -10.38 4.56 -18.68
N SER A 180 -9.37 4.23 -17.87
CA SER A 180 -9.44 3.08 -16.94
C SER A 180 -9.05 3.47 -15.51
N ASN A 181 -9.80 4.38 -14.87
CA ASN A 181 -9.73 4.61 -13.42
C ASN A 181 -10.29 3.41 -12.63
N SER A 182 -9.73 2.21 -12.84
CA SER A 182 -10.28 0.93 -12.37
C SER A 182 -9.68 0.46 -11.05
N PHE A 183 -8.53 0.96 -10.62
CA PHE A 183 -7.96 0.58 -9.33
C PHE A 183 -7.56 1.82 -8.52
N ARG A 184 -8.12 1.96 -7.32
CA ARG A 184 -7.67 2.95 -6.34
C ARG A 184 -7.96 2.48 -4.93
N VAL A 185 -6.99 2.55 -4.04
CA VAL A 185 -7.19 2.41 -2.59
C VAL A 185 -6.91 3.75 -1.95
N GLU A 186 -7.78 4.20 -1.06
CA GLU A 186 -7.58 5.38 -0.25
C GLU A 186 -7.84 5.04 1.21
N LEU A 187 -6.87 5.36 2.07
CA LEU A 187 -6.99 5.27 3.51
C LEU A 187 -6.87 6.69 4.08
N PHE A 188 -7.84 7.08 4.89
CA PHE A 188 -7.87 8.34 5.62
C PHE A 188 -7.56 8.02 7.08
N PHE A 189 -6.52 8.64 7.62
CA PHE A 189 -6.02 8.39 8.96
C PHE A 189 -6.70 9.36 9.94
N ASN A 190 -7.43 8.83 10.91
CA ASN A 190 -7.95 9.64 12.03
C ASN A 190 -6.91 9.72 13.16
N GLN A 191 -6.22 8.60 13.39
CA GLN A 191 -5.18 8.44 14.39
C GLN A 191 -4.07 7.54 13.82
N CYS A 192 -2.84 7.89 14.13
CA CYS A 192 -1.62 7.18 13.77
C CYS A 192 -0.87 6.92 15.08
N GLU A 193 -0.60 5.65 15.39
CA GLU A 193 0.08 5.21 16.61
C GLU A 193 1.48 4.68 16.32
#